data_AF-A0A6F9C053-F1
#
_entry.id   AF-A0A6F9C053-F1
#
_cell.length_a   1.000
_cell.length_b   1.000
_cell.length_c   1.000
_cell.angle_alpha   90.00
_cell.angle_beta   90.00
_cell.angle_gamma   90.00
#
_symmetry.space_group_name_H-M   'P 1'
#
loop_
_entity.id
_entity.type
_entity.pdbx_description
1 polymer ?
#
loop_
_entity_poly.entity_id
_entity_poly.type
_entity_poly.pdbx_seq_one_letter_code
_entity_poly.pdbx_strand_id
1 'polypeptide(L)'
;MLALFNNNGENLLSLPLDKRSYGTYDTNQYLNHGLQVKLQSKDGSKVFMSGPQYDDADRKVPVDIKGYEGTASLQLYTKDGCACARLFINKAFTDWNTDFHYSWVGFYSNHNDASGSYYTYKYAIYFTKQDDTNKKDGVYSYESSLYIQAQARLFLTNTYNQILAQTKPWERIALSYTCLPPFSGVFQQTKAVH
;
A
#
# COMPACT_ATOMS: atom_id res chain seq x y z
N MET A 1 -5.94 14.01 23.74
CA MET A 1 -4.96 14.33 22.70
C MET A 1 -4.93 13.16 21.73
N LEU A 2 -4.98 13.43 20.44
CA LEU A 2 -4.78 12.41 19.42
C LEU A 2 -3.28 12.35 19.11
N ALA A 3 -2.69 11.17 19.13
CA ALA A 3 -1.27 11.00 18.83
C ALA A 3 -1.06 9.86 17.84
N LEU A 4 -0.11 10.05 16.92
CA LEU A 4 0.27 9.08 15.90
C LEU A 4 1.62 8.47 16.28
N PHE A 5 1.67 7.15 16.29
CA PHE A 5 2.86 6.39 16.65
C PHE A 5 3.35 5.53 15.49
N ASN A 6 4.66 5.29 15.42
CA ASN A 6 5.23 4.28 14.53
C ASN A 6 5.35 2.91 15.21
N ASN A 7 5.88 1.93 14.47
CA ASN A 7 6.11 0.58 14.96
C ASN A 7 7.09 0.48 16.13
N ASN A 8 7.99 1.45 16.29
CA ASN A 8 8.92 1.50 17.42
C ASN A 8 8.28 2.10 18.68
N GLY A 9 7.01 2.53 18.61
CA GLY A 9 6.33 3.21 19.69
C GLY A 9 6.71 4.69 19.84
N GLU A 10 7.41 5.26 18.86
CA GLU A 10 7.77 6.68 18.86
C GLU A 10 6.56 7.53 18.46
N ASN A 11 6.35 8.62 19.18
CA ASN A 11 5.30 9.58 18.88
C ASN A 11 5.75 10.51 17.75
N LEU A 12 5.10 10.39 16.59
CA LEU A 12 5.41 11.16 15.39
C LEU A 12 4.66 12.50 15.32
N LEU A 13 3.47 12.54 15.94
CA LEU A 13 2.59 13.70 15.88
C LEU A 13 1.62 13.65 17.05
N SER A 14 1.36 14.80 17.66
CA SER A 14 0.34 14.95 18.69
C SER A 14 -0.52 16.19 18.41
N LEU A 15 -1.83 15.99 18.41
CA LEU A 15 -2.83 17.00 18.10
C LEU A 15 -3.82 17.14 19.27
N PRO A 16 -4.09 18.37 19.73
CA PRO A 16 -5.17 18.59 20.67
C PRO A 16 -6.50 18.17 20.03
N LEU A 17 -7.38 17.57 20.82
CA LEU A 17 -8.75 17.37 20.37
C LEU A 17 -9.45 18.72 20.38
N ASP A 18 -10.12 19.06 19.29
CA ASP A 18 -11.02 20.20 19.25
C ASP A 18 -12.40 19.81 19.83
N LYS A 19 -13.39 20.69 19.66
CA LYS A 19 -14.76 20.45 20.16
C LYS A 19 -15.53 19.41 19.34
N ARG A 20 -14.94 18.82 18.29
CA ARG A 20 -15.66 17.88 17.42
C ARG A 20 -15.68 16.50 18.05
N SER A 21 -16.77 15.77 17.81
CA SER A 21 -16.94 14.38 18.22
C SER A 21 -16.40 13.38 17.21
N TYR A 22 -16.04 13.83 16.00
CA TYR A 22 -15.43 13.05 14.92
C TYR A 22 -14.72 13.98 13.92
N GLY A 23 -13.81 13.44 13.12
CA GLY A 23 -13.14 14.19 12.05
C GLY A 23 -11.96 13.45 11.45
N THR A 24 -11.29 14.14 10.53
CA THR A 24 -10.03 13.73 9.92
C THR A 24 -8.98 14.78 10.24
N TYR A 25 -7.73 14.35 10.41
CA TYR A 25 -6.59 15.24 10.57
C TYR A 25 -5.57 14.92 9.49
N ASP A 26 -5.16 15.94 8.75
CA ASP A 26 -4.10 15.80 7.77
C ASP A 26 -2.75 15.64 8.47
N THR A 27 -1.90 14.81 7.90
CA THR A 27 -0.55 14.57 8.39
C THR A 27 0.44 14.54 7.22
N ASN A 28 1.66 15.00 7.46
CA ASN A 28 2.77 14.87 6.52
C ASN A 28 3.56 13.57 6.72
N GLN A 29 3.10 12.70 7.62
CA GLN A 29 3.74 11.40 7.86
C GLN A 29 3.48 10.46 6.68
N TYR A 30 4.54 9.83 6.19
CA TYR A 30 4.43 8.82 5.15
C TYR A 30 3.62 7.62 5.62
N LEU A 31 2.80 7.06 4.73
CA LEU A 31 2.00 5.87 4.99
C LEU A 31 2.92 4.65 5.07
N ASN A 32 3.38 4.37 6.29
CA ASN A 32 4.27 3.27 6.61
C ASN A 32 3.56 2.22 7.44
N HIS A 33 3.92 0.95 7.20
CA HIS A 33 3.41 -0.17 7.97
C HIS A 33 3.52 0.09 9.48
N GLY A 34 2.43 -0.17 10.20
CA GLY A 34 2.40 -0.15 11.65
C GLY A 34 2.20 1.22 12.30
N LEU A 35 1.95 2.26 11.49
CA LEU A 35 1.41 3.51 12.03
C LEU A 35 0.14 3.25 12.84
N GLN A 36 0.04 3.81 14.04
CA GLN A 36 -1.12 3.65 14.90
C GLN A 36 -1.52 4.96 15.55
N VAL A 37 -2.80 5.30 15.41
CA VAL A 37 -3.38 6.43 16.12
C VAL A 37 -3.82 5.99 17.51
N LYS A 38 -3.52 6.80 18.53
CA LYS A 38 -3.95 6.59 19.91
C LYS A 38 -4.60 7.85 20.46
N LEU A 39 -5.65 7.68 21.22
CA LEU A 39 -6.27 8.71 22.03
C LEU A 39 -5.67 8.63 23.44
N GLN A 40 -5.02 9.70 23.87
CA GLN A 40 -4.33 9.75 25.17
C GLN A 40 -4.63 11.01 25.96
N SER A 41 -4.31 10.99 27.25
CA SER A 41 -4.33 12.16 28.13
C SER A 41 -3.39 13.25 27.62
N LYS A 42 -3.58 14.49 28.08
CA LYS A 42 -2.82 15.64 27.59
C LYS A 42 -1.32 15.53 27.90
N ASP A 43 -0.99 14.90 29.02
CA ASP A 43 0.36 14.58 29.48
C ASP A 43 0.91 13.26 28.88
N GLY A 44 0.12 12.55 28.06
CA GLY A 44 0.51 11.28 27.42
C GLY A 44 0.61 10.08 28.36
N SER A 45 0.33 10.24 29.66
CA SER A 45 0.48 9.19 30.68
C SER A 45 -0.54 8.06 30.56
N LYS A 46 -1.72 8.33 29.99
CA LYS A 46 -2.82 7.35 29.87
C LYS A 46 -3.33 7.26 28.44
N VAL A 47 -3.34 6.05 27.90
CA VAL A 47 -4.00 5.74 26.62
C VAL A 47 -5.44 5.29 26.90
N PHE A 48 -6.40 5.98 26.30
CA PHE A 48 -7.83 5.67 26.42
C PHE A 48 -8.30 4.73 25.32
N MET A 49 -7.77 4.89 24.10
CA MET A 49 -8.15 4.08 22.95
C MET A 49 -7.00 4.02 21.95
N SER A 50 -6.86 2.88 21.27
CA SER A 50 -5.93 2.67 20.17
C SER A 50 -6.71 2.29 18.92
N GLY A 51 -6.45 2.98 17.82
CA GLY A 51 -6.96 2.60 16.51
C GLY A 51 -6.26 1.36 15.97
N PRO A 52 -6.72 0.84 14.81
CA PRO A 52 -6.00 -0.22 14.13
C PRO A 52 -4.61 0.27 13.69
N GLN A 53 -3.66 -0.65 13.66
CA GLN A 53 -2.39 -0.40 12.97
C GLN A 53 -2.62 -0.33 11.46
N TYR A 54 -1.93 0.59 10.82
CA TYR A 54 -1.93 0.75 9.39
C TYR A 54 -1.22 -0.43 8.73
N ASP A 55 -1.92 -1.08 7.81
CA ASP A 55 -1.37 -2.11 6.97
C ASP A 55 -0.82 -1.48 5.68
N ASP A 56 0.34 -1.95 5.21
CA ASP A 56 1.04 -1.34 4.08
C ASP A 56 0.26 -1.45 2.76
N ALA A 57 -0.64 -2.44 2.66
CA ALA A 57 -1.54 -2.65 1.55
C ALA A 57 -2.93 -2.00 1.75
N ASP A 58 -3.13 -1.25 2.84
CA ASP A 58 -4.42 -0.67 3.21
C ASP A 58 -5.53 -1.74 3.22
N ARG A 59 -5.18 -2.93 3.75
CA ARG A 59 -6.05 -4.12 3.81
C ARG A 59 -6.54 -4.63 2.46
N LYS A 60 -6.01 -4.14 1.34
CA LYS A 60 -6.35 -4.64 0.01
C LYS A 60 -5.74 -6.02 -0.15
N VAL A 61 -6.56 -7.01 -0.44
CA VAL A 61 -6.09 -8.38 -0.68
C VAL A 61 -5.26 -8.45 -1.97
N PRO A 62 -4.27 -9.36 -2.06
CA PRO A 62 -3.62 -9.68 -3.32
C PRO A 62 -4.63 -10.08 -4.40
N VAL A 63 -4.34 -9.75 -5.64
CA VAL A 63 -5.14 -10.12 -6.82
C VAL A 63 -4.46 -11.29 -7.51
N ASP A 64 -5.18 -12.39 -7.67
CA ASP A 64 -4.67 -13.56 -8.37
C ASP A 64 -4.29 -13.24 -9.81
N ILE A 65 -3.23 -13.87 -10.29
CA ILE A 65 -2.75 -13.74 -11.66
C ILE A 65 -3.55 -14.72 -12.52
N LYS A 66 -4.21 -14.20 -13.55
CA LYS A 66 -5.04 -15.01 -14.45
C LYS A 66 -4.22 -16.14 -15.10
N GLY A 67 -4.72 -17.38 -14.98
CA GLY A 67 -4.04 -18.59 -15.43
C GLY A 67 -3.06 -19.20 -14.41
N TYR A 68 -2.91 -18.55 -13.25
CA TYR A 68 -2.03 -18.94 -12.14
C TYR A 68 -2.76 -18.76 -10.79
N GLU A 69 -4.08 -18.94 -10.78
CA GLU A 69 -4.91 -18.77 -9.60
C GLU A 69 -4.48 -19.72 -8.47
N GLY A 70 -4.29 -19.17 -7.25
CA GLY A 70 -3.81 -19.93 -6.10
C GLY A 70 -2.31 -20.29 -6.13
N THR A 71 -1.59 -19.99 -7.23
CA THR A 71 -0.14 -20.17 -7.32
C THR A 71 0.62 -18.86 -7.39
N ALA A 72 0.03 -17.81 -7.96
CA ALA A 72 0.66 -16.51 -8.04
C ALA A 72 -0.35 -15.36 -7.89
N SER A 73 0.01 -14.33 -7.11
CA SER A 73 -0.82 -13.13 -6.95
C SER A 73 0.01 -11.85 -6.87
N LEU A 74 -0.59 -10.74 -7.27
CA LEU A 74 -0.01 -9.40 -7.25
C LEU A 74 -0.70 -8.53 -6.19
N GLN A 75 0.07 -7.83 -5.37
CA GLN A 75 -0.45 -6.85 -4.42
C GLN A 75 0.29 -5.53 -4.54
N LEU A 76 -0.48 -4.44 -4.57
CA LEU A 76 0.02 -3.08 -4.43
C LEU A 76 0.09 -2.75 -2.93
N TYR A 77 1.21 -2.18 -2.49
CA TYR A 77 1.41 -1.74 -1.12
C TYR A 77 2.20 -0.42 -1.11
N THR A 78 2.40 0.14 0.07
CA THR A 78 3.08 1.41 0.28
C THR A 78 4.29 1.24 1.16
N LYS A 79 5.34 1.98 0.82
CA LYS A 79 6.52 2.11 1.65
C LYS A 79 7.08 3.50 1.44
N ASP A 80 7.28 4.23 2.54
CA ASP A 80 7.81 5.60 2.58
C ASP A 80 7.04 6.55 1.65
N GLY A 81 5.71 6.36 1.56
CA GLY A 81 4.82 7.17 0.73
C GLY A 81 4.84 6.82 -0.78
N CYS A 82 5.67 5.86 -1.17
CA CYS A 82 5.80 5.38 -2.54
C CYS A 82 4.99 4.10 -2.78
N ALA A 83 4.46 3.98 -4.00
CA ALA A 83 3.78 2.79 -4.48
C ALA A 83 4.80 1.67 -4.72
N CYS A 84 4.52 0.50 -4.16
CA CYS A 84 5.35 -0.68 -4.29
C CYS A 84 4.47 -1.86 -4.73
N ALA A 85 5.06 -2.82 -5.42
CA ALA A 85 4.37 -4.05 -5.77
C ALA A 85 5.09 -5.25 -5.18
N ARG A 86 4.32 -6.23 -4.72
CA ARG A 86 4.84 -7.54 -4.35
C ARG A 86 4.08 -8.64 -5.04
N LEU A 87 4.84 -9.63 -5.49
CA LEU A 87 4.37 -10.89 -6.05
C LEU A 87 4.45 -11.93 -4.95
N PHE A 88 3.35 -12.63 -4.72
CA PHE A 88 3.33 -13.85 -3.93
C PHE A 88 3.39 -15.02 -4.89
N ILE A 89 4.42 -15.84 -4.77
CA ILE A 89 4.61 -17.02 -5.61
C ILE A 89 4.62 -18.24 -4.70
N ASN A 90 3.67 -19.13 -4.89
CA ASN A 90 3.62 -20.40 -4.18
C ASN A 90 4.92 -21.18 -4.41
N LYS A 91 5.52 -21.71 -3.34
CA LYS A 91 6.79 -22.45 -3.43
C LYS A 91 6.72 -23.70 -4.31
N ALA A 92 5.53 -24.27 -4.53
CA ALA A 92 5.33 -25.39 -5.45
C ALA A 92 5.41 -24.96 -6.92
N PHE A 93 5.28 -23.67 -7.24
CA PHE A 93 5.42 -23.14 -8.60
C PHE A 93 6.90 -22.83 -8.89
N THR A 94 7.69 -23.89 -9.12
CA THR A 94 9.16 -23.80 -9.22
C THR A 94 9.65 -23.07 -10.47
N ASP A 95 8.92 -23.19 -11.59
CA ASP A 95 9.36 -22.67 -12.90
C ASP A 95 8.81 -21.28 -13.22
N TRP A 96 8.30 -20.57 -12.20
CA TRP A 96 7.65 -19.26 -12.36
C TRP A 96 8.51 -18.21 -13.07
N ASN A 97 9.84 -18.24 -12.90
CA ASN A 97 10.76 -17.31 -13.57
C ASN A 97 10.79 -17.50 -15.09
N THR A 98 10.55 -18.73 -15.56
CA THR A 98 10.46 -19.05 -16.99
C THR A 98 9.13 -18.55 -17.54
N ASP A 99 8.04 -18.86 -16.86
CA ASP A 99 6.69 -18.45 -17.23
C ASP A 99 6.52 -16.93 -17.22
N PHE A 100 7.15 -16.25 -16.25
CA PHE A 100 7.10 -14.80 -16.09
C PHE A 100 8.33 -14.07 -16.63
N HIS A 101 9.14 -14.73 -17.46
CA HIS A 101 10.39 -14.17 -17.98
C HIS A 101 10.20 -12.82 -18.67
N TYR A 102 9.14 -12.70 -19.47
CA TYR A 102 8.77 -11.46 -20.16
C TYR A 102 7.65 -10.69 -19.46
N SER A 103 7.16 -11.18 -18.33
CA SER A 103 6.11 -10.52 -17.57
C SER A 103 6.64 -9.27 -16.89
N TRP A 104 5.81 -8.24 -16.81
CA TRP A 104 6.20 -6.96 -16.20
C TRP A 104 5.03 -6.30 -15.50
N VAL A 105 5.35 -5.58 -14.43
CA VAL A 105 4.39 -4.81 -13.65
C VAL A 105 4.54 -3.34 -14.00
N GLY A 106 3.48 -2.75 -14.54
CA GLY A 106 3.37 -1.31 -14.76
C GLY A 106 2.72 -0.62 -13.57
N PHE A 107 3.26 0.53 -13.18
CA PHE A 107 2.72 1.41 -12.14
C PHE A 107 2.10 2.65 -12.78
N TYR A 108 0.87 2.95 -12.42
CA TYR A 108 0.07 4.01 -13.04
C TYR A 108 -0.32 5.04 -12.00
N SER A 109 -0.08 6.33 -12.27
CA SER A 109 -0.54 7.45 -11.42
C SER A 109 -2.04 7.72 -11.53
N ASN A 110 -2.68 7.25 -12.61
CA ASN A 110 -4.12 7.31 -12.77
C ASN A 110 -4.62 5.95 -13.25
N HIS A 111 -5.61 5.41 -12.55
CA HIS A 111 -6.17 4.10 -12.88
C HIS A 111 -6.97 4.07 -14.18
N ASN A 112 -7.30 5.25 -14.74
CA ASN A 112 -7.94 5.38 -16.04
C ASN A 112 -6.92 5.44 -17.20
N ASP A 113 -5.61 5.47 -16.90
CA ASP A 113 -4.59 5.48 -17.93
C ASP A 113 -4.62 4.20 -18.77
N ALA A 114 -4.37 4.37 -20.07
CA ALA A 114 -4.23 3.26 -21.01
C ALA A 114 -3.03 2.38 -20.65
N SER A 115 -3.04 1.11 -21.05
CA SER A 115 -1.99 0.13 -20.69
C SER A 115 -0.56 0.49 -21.14
N GLY A 116 -0.40 1.39 -22.12
CA GLY A 116 0.91 1.89 -22.55
C GLY A 116 1.40 3.11 -21.78
N SER A 117 0.57 3.69 -20.91
CA SER A 117 0.81 4.98 -20.24
C SER A 117 1.22 4.82 -18.78
N TYR A 118 2.01 3.79 -18.48
CA TYR A 118 2.56 3.60 -17.14
C TYR A 118 3.59 4.70 -16.81
N TYR A 119 3.68 5.07 -15.53
CA TYR A 119 4.70 5.99 -15.03
C TYR A 119 6.07 5.32 -15.00
N THR A 120 6.10 4.10 -14.46
CA THR A 120 7.30 3.25 -14.44
C THR A 120 6.89 1.78 -14.50
N TYR A 121 7.84 0.93 -14.81
CA TYR A 121 7.63 -0.51 -14.88
C TYR A 121 8.84 -1.29 -14.40
N LYS A 122 8.61 -2.55 -14.07
CA LYS A 122 9.67 -3.51 -13.79
C LYS A 122 9.27 -4.90 -14.26
N TYR A 123 10.21 -5.62 -14.88
CA TYR A 123 10.02 -7.03 -15.16
C TYR A 123 9.89 -7.83 -13.86
N ALA A 124 8.96 -8.79 -13.84
CA ALA A 124 8.64 -9.61 -12.67
C ALA A 124 9.88 -10.35 -12.14
N ILE A 125 10.72 -10.87 -13.03
CA ILE A 125 11.96 -11.60 -12.68
C ILE A 125 13.01 -10.75 -11.98
N TYR A 126 12.89 -9.41 -12.02
CA TYR A 126 13.81 -8.49 -11.34
C TYR A 126 13.23 -7.95 -10.03
N PHE A 127 12.13 -8.52 -9.54
CA PHE A 127 11.65 -8.24 -8.20
C PHE A 127 12.60 -8.88 -7.19
N THR A 128 12.93 -8.13 -6.15
CA THR A 128 13.86 -8.60 -5.12
C THR A 128 13.13 -9.53 -4.17
N LYS A 129 13.66 -10.74 -3.99
CA LYS A 129 13.15 -11.70 -3.02
C LYS A 129 13.27 -11.12 -1.61
N GLN A 130 12.18 -11.16 -0.87
CA GLN A 130 12.11 -10.76 0.53
C GLN A 130 12.38 -11.96 1.44
N ASP A 131 12.82 -11.70 2.68
CA ASP A 131 13.16 -12.77 3.62
C ASP A 131 11.96 -13.67 3.94
N ASP A 132 12.24 -14.97 3.89
CA ASP A 132 11.28 -16.03 3.58
C ASP A 132 10.95 -16.90 4.80
N THR A 133 11.05 -16.34 6.01
CA THR A 133 10.89 -17.08 7.26
C THR A 133 9.44 -17.58 7.44
N ASN A 134 9.22 -18.83 7.02
CA ASN A 134 8.05 -19.67 7.27
C ASN A 134 6.73 -19.28 6.59
N LYS A 135 6.77 -18.82 5.33
CA LYS A 135 5.57 -18.64 4.51
C LYS A 135 5.43 -19.74 3.44
N LYS A 136 4.18 -20.10 3.11
CA LYS A 136 3.84 -21.02 2.01
C LYS A 136 4.29 -20.48 0.64
N ASP A 137 4.35 -19.16 0.53
CA ASP A 137 4.71 -18.44 -0.67
C ASP A 137 6.03 -17.70 -0.47
N GLY A 138 6.82 -17.60 -1.54
CA GLY A 138 7.92 -16.66 -1.65
C GLY A 138 7.39 -15.27 -2.02
N VAL A 139 7.89 -14.24 -1.34
CA VAL A 139 7.50 -12.85 -1.60
C VAL A 139 8.62 -12.16 -2.38
N TYR A 140 8.28 -11.59 -3.53
CA TYR A 140 9.20 -10.80 -4.35
C TYR A 140 8.64 -9.40 -4.47
N SER A 141 9.46 -8.37 -4.32
CA SER A 141 8.96 -6.98 -4.27
C SER A 141 9.78 -6.04 -5.14
N TYR A 142 9.12 -4.96 -5.54
CA TYR A 142 9.75 -3.83 -6.20
C TYR A 142 9.15 -2.53 -5.66
N GLU A 143 10.05 -1.64 -5.27
CA GLU A 143 9.72 -0.31 -4.78
C GLU A 143 9.82 0.66 -5.95
N SER A 144 8.69 1.24 -6.34
CA SER A 144 8.71 2.29 -7.36
C SER A 144 9.01 3.64 -6.71
N SER A 145 9.44 4.62 -7.50
CA SER A 145 9.54 6.01 -7.06
C SER A 145 8.23 6.80 -7.28
N LEU A 146 7.11 6.12 -7.58
CA LEU A 146 5.83 6.76 -7.81
C LEU A 146 5.14 7.03 -6.47
N TYR A 147 4.84 8.30 -6.21
CA TYR A 147 4.08 8.68 -5.04
C TYR A 147 2.56 8.52 -5.21
N ILE A 148 1.84 8.46 -4.10
CA ILE A 148 0.59 7.71 -4.03
C ILE A 148 -0.69 8.38 -4.58
N GLN A 149 -1.04 7.95 -5.79
CA GLN A 149 -2.39 7.65 -6.33
C GLN A 149 -2.24 6.49 -7.32
N ALA A 150 -1.73 5.34 -6.88
CA ALA A 150 -1.17 4.34 -7.80
C ALA A 150 -2.10 3.14 -8.08
N GLN A 151 -1.96 2.54 -9.27
CA GLN A 151 -2.43 1.18 -9.57
C GLN A 151 -1.26 0.36 -10.13
N ALA A 152 -1.21 -0.93 -9.79
CA ALA A 152 -0.29 -1.88 -10.42
C ALA A 152 -1.05 -2.81 -11.37
N ARG A 153 -0.47 -3.07 -12.55
CA ARG A 153 -0.99 -4.02 -13.53
C ARG A 153 0.12 -4.95 -13.98
N LEU A 154 -0.13 -6.25 -13.96
CA LEU A 154 0.79 -7.27 -14.49
C LEU A 154 0.40 -7.63 -15.91
N PHE A 155 1.38 -7.62 -16.80
CA PHE A 155 1.28 -8.06 -18.19
C PHE A 155 2.14 -9.30 -18.39
N LEU A 156 1.66 -10.26 -19.19
CA LEU A 156 2.35 -11.53 -19.44
C LEU A 156 3.54 -11.40 -20.41
N THR A 157 3.37 -10.58 -21.43
CA THR A 157 4.35 -10.43 -22.51
C THR A 157 4.84 -8.99 -22.55
N ASN A 158 5.83 -8.71 -23.40
CA ASN A 158 6.28 -7.35 -23.70
C ASN A 158 5.22 -6.44 -24.36
N THR A 159 3.98 -6.90 -24.54
CA THR A 159 2.87 -6.14 -25.09
C THR A 159 1.88 -5.66 -24.02
N TYR A 160 1.07 -4.66 -24.38
CA TYR A 160 0.09 -4.02 -23.48
C TYR A 160 -1.29 -4.70 -23.50
N ASN A 161 -1.45 -5.76 -24.28
CA ASN A 161 -2.77 -6.30 -24.65
C ASN A 161 -3.29 -7.36 -23.66
N GLN A 162 -2.40 -7.95 -22.85
CA GLN A 162 -2.75 -9.06 -21.98
C GLN A 162 -2.43 -8.74 -20.52
N ILE A 163 -3.41 -8.12 -19.84
CA ILE A 163 -3.38 -7.90 -18.40
C ILE A 163 -3.78 -9.22 -17.70
N LEU A 164 -2.92 -9.72 -16.83
CA LEU A 164 -3.20 -10.92 -16.02
C LEU A 164 -3.68 -10.60 -14.61
N ALA A 165 -3.24 -9.47 -14.06
CA ALA A 165 -3.69 -8.99 -12.76
C ALA A 165 -3.75 -7.47 -12.76
N GLN A 166 -4.78 -6.91 -12.12
CA GLN A 166 -4.95 -5.48 -11.95
C GLN A 166 -5.36 -5.22 -10.50
N THR A 167 -4.54 -4.49 -9.76
CA THR A 167 -4.84 -4.18 -8.36
C THR A 167 -5.96 -3.16 -8.27
N LYS A 168 -6.66 -3.12 -7.13
CA LYS A 168 -7.48 -1.94 -6.83
C LYS A 168 -6.56 -0.71 -6.78
N PRO A 169 -7.01 0.43 -7.33
CA PRO A 169 -6.22 1.65 -7.24
C PRO A 169 -6.09 2.11 -5.79
N TRP A 170 -5.07 2.91 -5.53
CA TRP A 170 -4.93 3.57 -4.26
C TRP A 170 -5.87 4.76 -4.19
N GLU A 171 -7.03 4.54 -3.59
CA GLU A 171 -8.00 5.62 -3.35
C GLU A 171 -7.45 6.56 -2.27
N ARG A 172 -7.05 7.77 -2.68
CA ARG A 172 -7.19 8.91 -1.77
C ARG A 172 -8.64 9.36 -1.86
N ILE A 173 -9.31 9.51 -0.71
CA ILE A 173 -10.42 10.44 -0.61
C ILE A 173 -9.80 11.83 -0.77
N ALA A 174 -9.66 12.28 -2.01
CA ALA A 174 -9.24 13.64 -2.32
C ALA A 174 -10.43 14.56 -2.01
N LEU A 175 -10.45 15.14 -0.81
CA LEU A 175 -11.08 16.45 -0.70
C LEU A 175 -10.07 17.44 -1.30
N SER A 176 -10.47 18.00 -2.44
CA SER A 176 -9.82 19.07 -3.19
C SER A 176 -8.97 19.98 -2.31
N TYR A 177 -7.72 20.24 -2.69
CA TYR A 177 -7.24 21.54 -3.14
C TYR A 177 -5.81 21.38 -3.70
N THR A 178 -5.61 21.98 -4.87
CA THR A 178 -4.31 22.12 -5.53
C THR A 178 -3.35 22.92 -4.67
N CYS A 179 -2.24 22.30 -4.28
CA CYS A 179 -0.90 22.87 -4.36
C CYS A 179 0.10 21.72 -4.11
N LEU A 180 1.13 21.67 -4.95
CA LEU A 180 2.26 20.73 -4.96
C LEU A 180 2.62 20.25 -3.53
N PRO A 181 2.59 18.93 -3.19
CA PRO A 181 2.80 18.61 -1.78
C PRO A 181 3.72 17.42 -1.44
N PRO A 182 4.29 17.42 -0.22
CA PRO A 182 4.51 16.21 0.58
C PRO A 182 3.17 15.56 0.98
N PHE A 183 3.16 14.23 1.02
CA PHE A 183 1.96 13.39 0.91
C PHE A 183 1.06 13.39 2.15
N SER A 184 -0.21 13.83 2.00
CA SER A 184 -1.25 13.77 3.05
C SER A 184 -2.00 12.43 3.13
N GLY A 185 -2.14 11.85 4.32
CA GLY A 185 -3.03 10.71 4.60
C GLY A 185 -4.31 11.14 5.34
N VAL A 186 -5.44 10.46 5.11
CA VAL A 186 -6.75 10.75 5.74
C VAL A 186 -7.07 9.68 6.80
N PHE A 187 -7.31 10.10 8.04
CA PHE A 187 -7.76 9.20 9.13
C PHE A 187 -9.26 9.34 9.40
N GLN A 188 -10.03 8.25 9.32
CA GLN A 188 -11.44 8.22 9.75
C GLN A 188 -11.57 7.72 11.19
N GLN A 189 -12.34 8.44 12.01
CA GLN A 189 -12.85 7.98 13.30
C GLN A 189 -14.28 7.47 13.11
N THR A 190 -14.53 6.18 13.35
CA THR A 190 -15.90 5.65 13.44
C THR A 190 -16.47 5.83 14.84
N LYS A 191 -17.76 6.15 14.89
CA LYS A 191 -18.54 6.54 16.07
C LYS A 191 -18.47 5.46 17.16
N ALA A 192 -18.01 5.84 18.36
CA ALA A 192 -18.24 5.03 19.56
C ALA A 192 -19.73 5.13 19.91
N VAL A 193 -20.43 4.01 19.89
CA VAL A 193 -21.79 3.90 20.43
C VAL A 193 -21.64 3.83 21.95
N HIS A 194 -22.28 4.77 22.65
CA HIS A 194 -22.39 4.79 24.10
C HIS A 194 -23.35 3.72 24.60
#